data_AF-A0A7S1BGG5-F1
#
_entry.id   AF-A0A7S1BGG5-F1
#
_cell.length_a   1.000
_cell.length_b   1.000
_cell.length_c   1.000
_cell.angle_alpha   90.00
_cell.angle_beta   90.00
_cell.angle_gamma   90.00
#
_symmetry.space_group_name_H-M   'P 1'
#
loop_
_entity.id
_entity.type
_entity.pdbx_description
1 polymer ?
#
loop_
_entity_poly.entity_id
_entity_poly.type
_entity_poly.pdbx_seq_one_letter_code
_entity_poly.pdbx_strand_id
1 'polypeptide(L)'
;MVCKIVYLASLILASAIDINGNDLTEAEKAEILADHNKFRSITALGNTDRQPAVADMIKLEWDEELAQSSKKHAEKCVWKHSAADGSYGENLAAAASTADNLGFLTLKNGIENWYAEHTDYTYESRSCDAVCGHYTQMVWAKTTRIGCAWQLCGPGLINQNYPFQSILVCQYAPAGNWNGQFPYKKAAADSDIASACPTGYFSNKLTGLCEKNTNPTTDPIQSPNEVVPVPCTKKELEKKTLILDKGKEKKVKCKYIIRGDKMTQINLCQSGTGEKSPEFRCTCICSKF
;
A
#
# COMPACT_ATOMS: atom_id res chain seq x y z
N MET A 1 27.00 -54.86 35.29
CA MET A 1 26.94 -53.52 34.65
C MET A 1 25.97 -53.58 33.50
N VAL A 2 24.82 -52.91 33.58
CA VAL A 2 23.91 -52.73 32.44
C VAL A 2 23.62 -51.25 32.35
N CYS A 3 24.23 -50.61 31.35
CA CYS A 3 24.10 -49.20 31.04
C CYS A 3 22.74 -48.97 30.38
N LYS A 4 21.80 -48.34 31.08
CA LYS A 4 20.52 -47.91 30.50
C LYS A 4 20.75 -46.57 29.78
N ILE A 5 20.82 -46.62 28.46
CA ILE A 5 20.85 -45.45 27.59
C ILE A 5 19.45 -44.82 27.61
N VAL A 6 19.36 -43.59 28.12
CA VAL A 6 18.15 -42.76 28.06
C VAL A 6 18.12 -42.09 26.70
N TYR A 7 17.16 -42.46 25.85
CA TYR A 7 16.89 -41.74 24.61
C TYR A 7 16.06 -40.50 24.92
N LEU A 8 16.67 -39.31 24.84
CA LEU A 8 15.96 -38.04 24.78
C LEU A 8 15.47 -37.83 23.33
N ALA A 9 14.16 -37.95 23.12
CA ALA A 9 13.53 -37.55 21.88
C ALA A 9 13.46 -36.01 21.84
N SER A 10 14.33 -35.39 21.06
CA SER A 10 14.24 -33.97 20.73
C SER A 10 13.04 -33.75 19.80
N LEU A 11 12.01 -33.07 20.32
CA LEU A 11 10.92 -32.49 19.53
C LEU A 11 11.51 -31.38 18.64
N ILE A 12 11.93 -31.75 17.43
CA ILE A 12 12.15 -30.77 16.36
C ILE A 12 10.76 -30.36 15.89
N LEU A 13 10.31 -29.16 16.30
CA LEU A 13 9.25 -28.45 15.58
C LEU A 13 9.80 -28.17 14.18
N ALA A 14 9.48 -29.05 13.22
CA ALA A 14 9.60 -28.71 11.82
C ALA A 14 8.58 -27.60 11.58
N SER A 15 9.05 -26.34 11.51
CA SER A 15 8.32 -25.32 10.76
C SER A 15 8.10 -25.90 9.38
N ALA A 16 6.85 -26.00 8.93
CA ALA A 16 6.55 -26.31 7.55
C ALA A 16 7.26 -25.24 6.69
N ILE A 17 8.40 -25.59 6.12
CA ILE A 17 9.00 -24.82 5.05
C ILE A 17 8.11 -25.14 3.86
N ASP A 18 7.23 -24.21 3.53
CA ASP A 18 6.41 -24.30 2.34
C ASP A 18 7.34 -24.17 1.13
N ILE A 19 7.59 -25.29 0.44
CA ILE A 19 8.58 -25.40 -0.64
C ILE A 19 7.97 -24.99 -2.00
N ASN A 20 6.75 -24.48 -2.01
CA ASN A 20 6.11 -23.91 -3.20
C ASN A 20 6.30 -22.38 -3.18
N GLY A 21 7.47 -21.92 -3.62
CA GLY A 21 7.77 -20.50 -3.72
C GLY A 21 6.84 -19.77 -4.68
N ASN A 22 5.75 -19.20 -4.16
CA ASN A 22 4.87 -18.20 -4.83
C ASN A 22 4.10 -17.33 -3.83
N ASP A 23 4.31 -17.48 -2.52
CA ASP A 23 3.62 -16.65 -1.52
C ASP A 23 4.28 -15.29 -1.36
N LEU A 24 3.46 -14.27 -1.18
CA LEU A 24 3.94 -12.96 -0.75
C LEU A 24 4.62 -13.11 0.61
N THR A 25 5.85 -12.65 0.69
CA THR A 25 6.55 -12.47 1.97
C THR A 25 5.88 -11.37 2.79
N GLU A 26 6.10 -11.36 4.11
CA GLU A 26 5.57 -10.31 4.98
C GLU A 26 6.05 -8.91 4.57
N ALA A 27 7.25 -8.79 4.00
CA ALA A 27 7.76 -7.53 3.46
C ALA A 27 6.94 -7.06 2.25
N GLU A 28 6.61 -7.96 1.32
CA GLU A 28 5.82 -7.63 0.14
C GLU A 28 4.37 -7.32 0.52
N LYS A 29 3.76 -8.05 1.45
CA LYS A 29 2.43 -7.72 2.02
C LYS A 29 2.43 -6.31 2.61
N ALA A 30 3.45 -5.99 3.42
CA ALA A 30 3.60 -4.67 4.03
C ALA A 30 3.81 -3.57 2.97
N GLU A 31 4.54 -3.84 1.90
CA GLU A 31 4.77 -2.91 0.80
C GLU A 31 3.47 -2.62 0.02
N ILE A 32 2.70 -3.65 -0.33
CA ILE A 32 1.40 -3.50 -0.99
C ILE A 32 0.48 -2.64 -0.14
N LEU A 33 0.38 -2.93 1.16
CA LEU A 33 -0.46 -2.17 2.08
C LEU A 33 0.01 -0.72 2.20
N ALA A 34 1.33 -0.50 2.28
CA ALA A 34 1.92 0.82 2.38
C ALA A 34 1.66 1.65 1.12
N ASP A 35 1.81 1.06 -0.07
CA ASP A 35 1.52 1.74 -1.34
C ASP A 35 0.05 2.15 -1.44
N HIS A 36 -0.88 1.25 -1.10
CA HIS A 36 -2.30 1.60 -1.09
C HIS A 36 -2.61 2.75 -0.12
N ASN A 37 -2.08 2.68 1.12
CA ASN A 37 -2.32 3.72 2.12
C ASN A 37 -1.63 5.05 1.76
N LYS A 38 -0.46 5.00 1.10
CA LYS A 38 0.21 6.18 0.53
C LYS A 38 -0.68 6.83 -0.53
N PHE A 39 -1.22 6.07 -1.47
CA PHE A 39 -2.09 6.59 -2.53
C PHE A 39 -3.41 7.15 -1.98
N ARG A 40 -4.01 6.46 -0.99
CA ARG A 40 -5.18 6.98 -0.26
C ARG A 40 -4.87 8.29 0.45
N SER A 41 -3.69 8.41 1.08
CA SER A 41 -3.26 9.65 1.75
C SER A 41 -3.04 10.79 0.74
N ILE A 42 -2.38 10.52 -0.39
CA ILE A 42 -2.16 11.51 -1.46
C ILE A 42 -3.51 12.01 -1.99
N THR A 43 -4.47 11.11 -2.23
CA THR A 43 -5.84 11.49 -2.63
C THR A 43 -6.55 12.27 -1.52
N ALA A 44 -6.48 11.80 -0.28
CA ALA A 44 -7.15 12.43 0.85
C ALA A 44 -6.71 13.87 1.10
N LEU A 45 -5.42 14.14 0.95
CA LEU A 45 -4.83 15.47 1.08
C LEU A 45 -5.09 16.38 -0.14
N GLY A 46 -5.82 15.92 -1.15
CA GLY A 46 -6.10 16.70 -2.37
C GLY A 46 -4.89 16.83 -3.30
N ASN A 47 -3.90 15.94 -3.18
CA ASN A 47 -2.67 15.97 -3.98
C ASN A 47 -2.72 15.08 -5.22
N THR A 48 -3.89 14.55 -5.56
CA THR A 48 -4.12 13.76 -6.79
C THR A 48 -4.72 14.65 -7.84
N ASP A 49 -4.11 14.66 -9.03
CA ASP A 49 -4.57 15.53 -10.10
C ASP A 49 -6.03 15.24 -10.47
N ARG A 50 -6.82 16.31 -10.64
CA ARG A 50 -8.27 16.29 -10.92
C ARG A 50 -9.16 15.64 -9.86
N GLN A 51 -8.63 15.38 -8.66
CA GLN A 51 -9.40 14.79 -7.56
C GLN A 51 -9.50 15.76 -6.39
N PRO A 52 -10.68 15.90 -5.75
CA PRO A 52 -10.81 16.74 -4.58
C PRO A 52 -10.22 16.07 -3.33
N ALA A 53 -9.86 16.90 -2.34
CA ALA A 53 -9.49 16.42 -1.02
C ALA A 53 -10.67 15.69 -0.33
N VAL A 54 -10.36 14.83 0.65
CA VAL A 54 -11.32 13.83 1.17
C VAL A 54 -11.55 13.99 2.67
N ALA A 55 -12.82 13.88 3.07
CA ALA A 55 -13.25 14.04 4.44
C ALA A 55 -13.28 12.73 5.24
N ASP A 56 -13.38 11.56 4.61
CA ASP A 56 -13.72 10.29 5.26
C ASP A 56 -12.84 9.09 4.85
N MET A 57 -11.65 9.33 4.28
CA MET A 57 -10.79 8.26 3.75
C MET A 57 -10.24 7.36 4.86
N ILE A 58 -10.68 6.10 4.94
CA ILE A 58 -10.18 5.15 5.95
C ILE A 58 -8.78 4.64 5.58
N LYS A 59 -7.87 4.48 6.55
CA LYS A 59 -6.62 3.74 6.37
C LYS A 59 -6.90 2.25 6.28
N LEU A 60 -6.39 1.60 5.24
CA LEU A 60 -6.54 0.16 5.05
C LEU A 60 -5.67 -0.63 6.03
N GLU A 61 -6.19 -1.78 6.43
CA GLU A 61 -5.47 -2.83 7.14
C GLU A 61 -5.34 -4.06 6.26
N TRP A 62 -4.28 -4.84 6.47
CA TRP A 62 -4.13 -6.13 5.81
C TRP A 62 -5.09 -7.15 6.41
N ASP A 63 -5.68 -7.99 5.57
CA ASP A 63 -6.59 -9.06 5.97
C ASP A 63 -6.16 -10.38 5.33
N GLU A 64 -5.90 -11.37 6.17
CA GLU A 64 -5.32 -12.63 5.72
C GLU A 64 -6.36 -13.59 5.13
N GLU A 65 -7.64 -13.44 5.45
CA GLU A 65 -8.71 -14.18 4.79
C GLU A 65 -8.87 -13.71 3.34
N LEU A 66 -8.82 -12.39 3.12
CA LEU A 66 -8.80 -11.81 1.76
C LEU A 66 -7.54 -12.20 0.98
N ALA A 67 -6.38 -12.27 1.64
CA ALA A 67 -5.14 -12.70 0.98
C ALA A 67 -5.23 -14.17 0.55
N GLN A 68 -5.75 -15.05 1.42
CA GLN A 68 -5.99 -16.45 1.08
C GLN A 68 -7.03 -16.61 -0.05
N SER A 69 -8.08 -15.80 -0.04
CA SER A 69 -9.08 -15.77 -1.12
C SER A 69 -8.46 -15.33 -2.45
N SER A 70 -7.65 -14.27 -2.42
CA SER A 70 -6.90 -13.78 -3.57
C SER A 70 -5.92 -14.84 -4.10
N LYS A 71 -5.24 -15.57 -3.22
CA LYS A 71 -4.33 -16.67 -3.58
C LYS A 71 -5.07 -17.77 -4.34
N LYS A 72 -6.20 -18.26 -3.81
CA LYS A 72 -7.05 -19.27 -4.47
C LYS A 72 -7.50 -18.86 -5.87
N HIS A 73 -7.67 -17.56 -6.11
CA HIS A 73 -8.00 -17.06 -7.44
C HIS A 73 -6.76 -16.91 -8.34
N ALA A 74 -5.67 -16.36 -7.81
CA ALA A 74 -4.40 -16.19 -8.53
C ALA A 74 -3.85 -17.53 -9.05
N GLU A 75 -3.94 -18.60 -8.25
CA GLU A 75 -3.53 -19.97 -8.60
C GLU A 75 -4.22 -20.53 -9.84
N LYS A 76 -5.40 -20.00 -10.21
CA LYS A 76 -6.10 -20.40 -11.44
C LYS A 76 -5.44 -19.87 -12.70
N CYS A 77 -4.61 -18.83 -12.58
CA CYS A 77 -3.90 -18.21 -13.69
C CYS A 77 -4.81 -17.80 -14.87
N VAL A 78 -5.97 -17.23 -14.55
CA VAL A 78 -6.94 -16.74 -15.53
C VAL A 78 -6.99 -15.21 -15.51
N TRP A 79 -6.94 -14.58 -16.68
CA TRP A 79 -7.13 -13.13 -16.81
C TRP A 79 -8.61 -12.76 -16.77
N LYS A 80 -9.22 -12.98 -15.61
CA LYS A 80 -10.64 -12.72 -15.36
C LYS A 80 -10.86 -12.49 -13.87
N HIS A 81 -11.77 -11.58 -13.53
CA HIS A 81 -12.25 -11.45 -12.16
C HIS A 81 -12.83 -12.77 -11.64
N SER A 82 -12.75 -12.96 -10.32
CA SER A 82 -13.26 -14.14 -9.62
C SER A 82 -14.79 -14.25 -9.70
N ALA A 83 -15.52 -13.92 -8.64
CA ALA A 83 -16.98 -13.92 -8.62
C ALA A 83 -17.51 -12.52 -8.30
N ALA A 84 -18.52 -12.07 -9.05
CA ALA A 84 -19.17 -10.77 -8.85
C ALA A 84 -20.37 -10.89 -7.89
N ASP A 85 -20.15 -11.47 -6.70
CA ASP A 85 -21.20 -11.64 -5.68
C ASP A 85 -21.30 -10.47 -4.68
N GLY A 86 -20.41 -9.48 -4.81
CA GLY A 86 -20.38 -8.29 -3.97
C GLY A 86 -19.77 -8.50 -2.58
N SER A 87 -19.22 -9.68 -2.29
CA SER A 87 -18.57 -9.97 -1.00
C SER A 87 -17.28 -9.17 -0.81
N TYR A 88 -16.57 -8.87 -1.90
CA TYR A 88 -15.37 -8.03 -1.96
C TYR A 88 -15.29 -7.30 -3.30
N GLY A 89 -14.51 -6.22 -3.33
CA GLY A 89 -14.00 -5.63 -4.57
C GLY A 89 -12.72 -6.36 -5.01
N GLU A 90 -12.30 -6.20 -6.26
CA GLU A 90 -11.13 -6.90 -6.79
C GLU A 90 -10.40 -6.09 -7.85
N ASN A 91 -9.07 -6.04 -7.77
CA ASN A 91 -8.19 -5.53 -8.81
C ASN A 91 -7.25 -6.65 -9.31
N LEU A 92 -7.02 -6.68 -10.62
CA LEU A 92 -6.10 -7.62 -11.27
C LEU A 92 -5.00 -6.88 -12.03
N ALA A 93 -3.79 -7.40 -11.97
CA ALA A 93 -2.66 -6.97 -12.79
C ALA A 93 -1.94 -8.21 -13.29
N ALA A 94 -1.43 -8.16 -14.52
CA ALA A 94 -0.66 -9.25 -15.08
C ALA A 94 0.61 -8.73 -15.76
N ALA A 95 1.65 -9.55 -15.74
CA ALA A 95 2.88 -9.33 -16.46
C ALA A 95 3.18 -10.55 -17.34
N ALA A 96 3.80 -10.32 -18.49
CA ALA A 96 4.21 -11.35 -19.42
C ALA A 96 5.58 -11.02 -19.99
N SER A 97 6.43 -12.03 -20.16
CA SER A 97 7.81 -11.87 -20.62
C SER A 97 8.27 -13.08 -21.44
N THR A 98 9.18 -12.83 -22.38
CA THR A 98 9.91 -13.87 -23.12
C THR A 98 11.10 -14.41 -22.33
N ALA A 99 11.51 -13.73 -21.25
CA ALA A 99 12.59 -14.13 -20.38
C ALA A 99 12.07 -14.50 -18.98
N ASP A 100 12.79 -15.38 -18.28
CA ASP A 100 12.49 -15.76 -16.90
C ASP A 100 12.91 -14.65 -15.93
N ASN A 101 12.15 -13.56 -15.92
CA ASN A 101 12.48 -12.35 -15.14
C ASN A 101 11.24 -11.74 -14.46
N LEU A 102 10.15 -12.50 -14.35
CA LEU A 102 8.96 -12.06 -13.66
C LEU A 102 9.08 -12.39 -12.17
N GLY A 103 8.83 -11.38 -11.34
CA GLY A 103 8.66 -11.54 -9.90
C GLY A 103 7.69 -10.50 -9.36
N PHE A 104 7.52 -10.46 -8.04
CA PHE A 104 6.65 -9.48 -7.38
C PHE A 104 6.94 -8.03 -7.79
N LEU A 105 8.21 -7.62 -7.86
CA LEU A 105 8.61 -6.28 -8.26
C LEU A 105 8.11 -5.90 -9.67
N THR A 106 7.92 -6.89 -10.56
CA THR A 106 7.34 -6.65 -11.89
C THR A 106 5.85 -6.30 -11.81
N LEU A 107 5.14 -6.89 -10.84
CA LEU A 107 3.71 -6.66 -10.61
C LEU A 107 3.44 -5.44 -9.72
N LYS A 108 4.43 -4.94 -8.97
CA LYS A 108 4.31 -3.69 -8.20
C LYS A 108 3.89 -2.51 -9.08
N ASN A 109 4.40 -2.44 -10.30
CA ASN A 109 3.98 -1.44 -11.30
C ASN A 109 2.47 -1.50 -11.59
N GLY A 110 1.83 -2.67 -11.40
CA GLY A 110 0.39 -2.84 -11.50
C GLY A 110 -0.38 -1.97 -10.50
N ILE A 111 0.10 -1.87 -9.25
CA ILE A 111 -0.52 -1.03 -8.21
C ILE A 111 -0.43 0.46 -8.59
N GLU A 112 0.73 0.87 -9.13
CA GLU A 112 0.93 2.24 -9.59
C GLU A 112 0.07 2.55 -10.82
N ASN A 113 -0.07 1.60 -11.75
CA ASN A 113 -0.94 1.71 -12.93
C ASN A 113 -2.42 1.79 -12.55
N TRP A 114 -2.89 0.97 -11.61
CA TRP A 114 -4.25 1.07 -11.08
C TRP A 114 -4.51 2.46 -10.50
N TYR A 115 -3.56 3.02 -9.76
CA TYR A 115 -3.70 4.37 -9.23
C TYR A 115 -3.70 5.43 -10.33
N ALA A 116 -2.83 5.28 -11.34
CA ALA A 116 -2.67 6.23 -12.44
C ALA A 116 -3.97 6.44 -13.24
N GLU A 117 -4.89 5.47 -13.22
CA GLU A 117 -6.25 5.63 -13.77
C GLU A 117 -7.06 6.78 -13.16
N HIS A 118 -6.59 7.43 -12.09
CA HIS A 118 -7.13 8.71 -11.61
C HIS A 118 -7.17 9.77 -12.73
N THR A 119 -6.37 9.63 -13.78
CA THR A 119 -6.39 10.50 -14.95
C THR A 119 -7.60 10.29 -15.85
N ASP A 120 -8.32 9.19 -15.73
CA ASP A 120 -9.49 8.89 -16.54
C ASP A 120 -10.79 9.02 -15.73
N TYR A 121 -10.69 9.26 -14.41
CA TYR A 121 -11.83 9.47 -13.53
C TYR A 121 -12.07 10.95 -13.24
N THR A 122 -13.29 11.43 -13.47
CA THR A 122 -13.71 12.77 -13.05
C THR A 122 -14.68 12.68 -11.87
N TYR A 123 -14.26 13.18 -10.70
CA TYR A 123 -15.05 13.07 -9.47
C TYR A 123 -16.44 13.70 -9.61
N GLU A 124 -16.54 14.95 -10.05
CA GLU A 124 -17.80 15.72 -10.03
C GLU A 124 -18.91 15.09 -10.90
N SER A 125 -18.55 14.54 -12.06
CA SER A 125 -19.49 13.85 -12.96
C SER A 125 -19.65 12.36 -12.65
N ARG A 126 -18.73 11.78 -11.85
CA ARG A 126 -18.54 10.32 -11.70
C ARG A 126 -18.34 9.62 -13.06
N SER A 127 -17.75 10.33 -14.03
CA SER A 127 -17.47 9.78 -15.35
C SER A 127 -16.10 9.11 -15.39
N CYS A 128 -16.00 8.11 -16.26
CA CYS A 128 -14.81 7.34 -16.54
C CYS A 128 -14.56 7.41 -18.04
N ASP A 129 -13.50 8.10 -18.45
CA ASP A 129 -13.22 8.31 -19.88
C ASP A 129 -12.57 7.08 -20.53
N ALA A 130 -11.95 6.22 -19.71
CA ALA A 130 -11.38 4.94 -20.11
C ALA A 130 -11.57 3.88 -19.01
N VAL A 131 -10.48 3.39 -18.42
CA VAL A 131 -10.50 2.46 -17.29
C VAL A 131 -10.19 3.24 -16.02
N CYS A 132 -11.07 3.13 -15.02
CA CYS A 132 -10.89 3.77 -13.72
C CYS A 132 -11.40 2.94 -12.54
N GLY A 133 -11.87 1.72 -12.82
CA GLY A 133 -12.40 0.82 -11.81
C GLY A 133 -11.35 0.45 -10.77
N HIS A 134 -10.09 0.31 -11.19
CA HIS A 134 -9.03 -0.05 -10.27
C HIS A 134 -8.68 1.12 -9.35
N TYR A 135 -8.55 2.34 -9.91
CA TYR A 135 -8.34 3.56 -9.13
C TYR A 135 -9.45 3.77 -8.10
N THR A 136 -10.71 3.77 -8.54
CA THR A 136 -11.86 4.04 -7.68
C THR A 136 -11.98 3.02 -6.55
N GLN A 137 -11.61 1.75 -6.77
CA GLN A 137 -11.55 0.75 -5.72
C GLN A 137 -10.41 1.03 -4.72
N MET A 138 -9.21 1.41 -5.18
CA MET A 138 -8.08 1.72 -4.29
C MET A 138 -8.41 2.88 -3.34
N VAL A 139 -9.14 3.89 -3.82
CA VAL A 139 -9.52 5.08 -3.05
C VAL A 139 -10.94 5.01 -2.48
N TRP A 140 -11.58 3.84 -2.46
CA TRP A 140 -12.92 3.70 -1.90
C TRP A 140 -12.88 3.91 -0.37
N ALA A 141 -13.44 5.01 0.13
CA ALA A 141 -13.30 5.44 1.52
C ALA A 141 -13.81 4.40 2.52
N LYS A 142 -14.91 3.70 2.17
CA LYS A 142 -15.53 2.69 3.02
C LYS A 142 -14.82 1.34 3.03
N THR A 143 -13.91 1.07 2.09
CA THR A 143 -13.07 -0.12 2.14
C THR A 143 -12.10 0.04 3.31
N THR A 144 -12.03 -0.99 4.16
CA THR A 144 -11.23 -0.96 5.39
C THR A 144 -10.11 -1.99 5.38
N ARG A 145 -10.24 -3.03 4.55
CA ARG A 145 -9.35 -4.17 4.52
C ARG A 145 -8.96 -4.53 3.10
N ILE A 146 -7.74 -4.99 2.93
CA ILE A 146 -7.19 -5.50 1.68
C ILE A 146 -6.40 -6.77 1.96
N GLY A 147 -6.49 -7.74 1.06
CA GLY A 147 -5.56 -8.86 1.01
C GLY A 147 -5.25 -9.17 -0.43
N CYS A 148 -3.99 -9.48 -0.72
CA CYS A 148 -3.53 -9.75 -2.08
C CYS A 148 -2.73 -11.04 -2.16
N ALA A 149 -2.58 -11.54 -3.38
CA ALA A 149 -1.68 -12.63 -3.71
C ALA A 149 -1.17 -12.47 -5.14
N TRP A 150 0.05 -12.92 -5.40
CA TRP A 150 0.57 -13.05 -6.74
C TRP A 150 0.83 -14.51 -7.07
N GLN A 151 0.87 -14.84 -8.37
CA GLN A 151 1.15 -16.19 -8.84
C GLN A 151 1.96 -16.11 -10.13
N LEU A 152 3.05 -16.89 -10.21
CA LEU A 152 3.70 -17.20 -11.48
C LEU A 152 2.89 -18.26 -12.23
N CYS A 153 2.52 -17.95 -13.46
CA CYS A 153 1.65 -18.75 -14.30
C CYS A 153 2.43 -19.55 -15.34
N GLY A 154 1.88 -20.72 -15.68
CA GLY A 154 2.40 -21.54 -16.76
C GLY A 154 2.40 -20.83 -18.11
N PRO A 155 3.24 -21.28 -19.05
CA PRO A 155 3.29 -20.75 -20.42
C PRO A 155 1.91 -20.73 -21.07
N GLY A 156 1.59 -19.63 -21.76
CA GLY A 156 0.34 -19.51 -22.53
C GLY A 156 -0.98 -19.40 -21.76
N LEU A 157 -1.00 -19.45 -20.41
CA LEU A 157 -2.26 -19.46 -19.64
C LEU A 157 -3.01 -18.11 -19.65
N ILE A 158 -2.30 -16.99 -19.51
CA ILE A 158 -2.89 -15.64 -19.52
C ILE A 158 -2.86 -15.04 -20.94
N ASN A 159 -1.72 -15.17 -21.60
CA ASN A 159 -1.41 -14.70 -22.95
C ASN A 159 -0.61 -15.79 -23.67
N GLN A 160 -1.12 -16.24 -24.81
CA GLN A 160 -0.59 -17.38 -25.56
C GLN A 160 0.81 -17.13 -26.13
N ASN A 161 1.23 -15.87 -26.24
CA ASN A 161 2.49 -15.50 -26.88
C ASN A 161 3.71 -15.50 -25.94
N TYR A 162 3.50 -15.68 -24.63
CA TYR A 162 4.56 -15.52 -23.64
C TYR A 162 4.79 -16.78 -22.79
N PRO A 163 6.06 -17.23 -22.67
CA PRO A 163 6.42 -18.38 -21.87
C PRO A 163 6.41 -18.09 -20.36
N PHE A 164 6.67 -16.85 -19.94
CA PHE A 164 6.65 -16.45 -18.52
C PHE A 164 5.54 -15.46 -18.30
N GLN A 165 4.69 -15.73 -17.32
CA GLN A 165 3.52 -14.90 -17.02
C GLN A 165 3.28 -14.87 -15.52
N SER A 166 2.73 -13.77 -15.02
CA SER A 166 2.32 -13.69 -13.62
C SER A 166 1.07 -12.84 -13.47
N ILE A 167 0.33 -13.07 -12.39
CA ILE A 167 -0.87 -12.32 -12.04
C ILE A 167 -0.78 -11.87 -10.58
N LEU A 168 -1.23 -10.64 -10.30
CA LEU A 168 -1.50 -10.08 -8.98
C LEU A 168 -3.01 -9.92 -8.84
N VAL A 169 -3.54 -10.42 -7.74
CA VAL A 169 -4.95 -10.30 -7.35
C VAL A 169 -4.99 -9.58 -6.01
N CYS A 170 -5.75 -8.51 -5.91
CA CYS A 170 -6.03 -7.81 -4.65
C CYS A 170 -7.53 -7.74 -4.42
N GLN A 171 -7.99 -8.26 -3.28
CA GLN A 171 -9.39 -8.20 -2.86
C GLN A 171 -9.59 -7.20 -1.72
N TYR A 172 -10.73 -6.52 -1.74
CA TYR A 172 -11.03 -5.35 -0.90
C TYR A 172 -12.35 -5.54 -0.15
N ALA A 173 -12.36 -5.35 1.16
CA ALA A 173 -13.57 -5.46 1.97
C ALA A 173 -13.80 -4.25 2.90
N PRO A 174 -15.04 -3.75 3.04
CA PRO A 174 -16.18 -4.01 2.15
C PRO A 174 -15.89 -3.64 0.68
N ALA A 175 -16.65 -4.24 -0.23
CA ALA A 175 -16.54 -3.97 -1.66
C ALA A 175 -16.80 -2.49 -1.99
N GLY A 176 -16.02 -1.96 -2.92
CA GLY A 176 -16.22 -0.63 -3.49
C GLY A 176 -17.02 -0.65 -4.79
N ASN A 177 -16.85 0.41 -5.58
CA ASN A 177 -17.37 0.53 -6.94
C ASN A 177 -18.89 0.29 -7.07
N TRP A 178 -19.66 0.71 -6.07
CA TRP A 178 -21.12 0.66 -6.11
C TRP A 178 -21.65 1.67 -7.14
N ASN A 179 -22.41 1.17 -8.11
CA ASN A 179 -23.00 1.99 -9.17
C ASN A 179 -23.76 3.21 -8.60
N GLY A 180 -23.47 4.39 -9.14
CA GLY A 180 -24.08 5.66 -8.74
C GLY A 180 -23.55 6.26 -7.44
N GLN A 181 -22.59 5.62 -6.76
CA GLN A 181 -21.95 6.16 -5.56
C GLN A 181 -20.60 6.81 -5.88
N PHE A 182 -20.23 7.82 -5.09
CA PHE A 182 -18.88 8.36 -5.12
C PHE A 182 -17.94 7.45 -4.34
N PRO A 183 -16.65 7.38 -4.72
CA PRO A 183 -15.67 6.57 -3.98
C PRO A 183 -15.44 7.08 -2.56
N TYR A 184 -15.65 8.37 -2.30
CA TYR A 184 -15.42 9.01 -1.01
C TYR A 184 -16.18 10.33 -0.88
N LYS A 185 -16.25 10.88 0.34
CA LYS A 185 -16.84 12.20 0.60
C LYS A 185 -15.79 13.30 0.42
N LYS A 186 -16.04 14.22 -0.52
CA LYS A 186 -15.22 15.42 -0.72
C LYS A 186 -15.19 16.32 0.52
N ALA A 187 -14.00 16.84 0.85
CA ALA A 187 -13.81 17.93 1.81
C ALA A 187 -14.21 19.27 1.17
N ALA A 188 -14.93 20.12 1.90
CA ALA A 188 -15.38 21.41 1.37
C ALA A 188 -14.26 22.47 1.43
N ALA A 189 -13.39 22.38 2.43
CA ALA A 189 -12.15 23.15 2.55
C ALA A 189 -10.98 22.29 3.06
N ASP A 190 -9.75 22.82 3.02
CA ASP A 190 -8.56 22.18 3.59
C ASP A 190 -8.75 21.76 5.06
N SER A 191 -9.51 22.55 5.85
CA SER A 191 -9.83 22.23 7.25
C SER A 191 -10.65 20.95 7.41
N ASP A 192 -11.40 20.58 6.38
CA ASP A 192 -12.36 19.48 6.39
C ASP A 192 -11.75 18.15 5.96
N ILE A 193 -10.48 18.12 5.59
CA ILE A 193 -9.72 16.89 5.35
C ILE A 193 -9.80 15.99 6.59
N ALA A 194 -10.19 14.72 6.44
CA ALA A 194 -10.44 13.79 7.55
C ALA A 194 -11.46 14.28 8.61
N SER A 195 -12.34 15.23 8.31
CA SER A 195 -13.34 15.75 9.27
C SER A 195 -14.55 14.85 9.46
N ALA A 196 -14.80 13.90 8.55
CA ALA A 196 -15.99 13.06 8.51
C ALA A 196 -15.65 11.58 8.75
N CYS A 197 -14.64 11.30 9.59
CA CYS A 197 -14.30 9.93 9.94
C CYS A 197 -15.46 9.19 10.61
N PRO A 198 -15.70 7.91 10.23
CA PRO A 198 -16.79 7.13 10.81
C PRO A 198 -16.52 6.79 12.29
N THR A 199 -17.57 6.43 13.01
CA THR A 199 -17.49 6.02 14.42
C THR A 199 -16.47 4.89 14.61
N GLY A 200 -15.62 5.03 15.63
CA GLY A 200 -14.53 4.09 15.91
C GLY A 200 -13.19 4.45 15.24
N TYR A 201 -13.17 5.51 14.42
CA TYR A 201 -11.96 6.02 13.79
C TYR A 201 -11.66 7.44 14.28
N PHE A 202 -10.38 7.75 14.48
CA PHE A 202 -9.90 9.10 14.72
C PHE A 202 -9.36 9.74 13.43
N SER A 203 -9.42 11.06 13.39
CA SER A 203 -8.90 11.86 12.28
C SER A 203 -7.39 12.05 12.40
N ASN A 204 -6.61 11.48 11.48
CA ASN A 204 -5.20 11.85 11.32
C ASN A 204 -5.07 12.96 10.26
N LYS A 205 -5.00 14.22 10.71
CA LYS A 205 -4.90 15.38 9.82
C LYS A 205 -3.59 15.43 9.02
N LEU A 206 -2.53 14.77 9.49
CA LEU A 206 -1.25 14.73 8.80
C LEU A 206 -1.30 13.85 7.55
N THR A 207 -1.93 12.68 7.66
CA THR A 207 -2.08 11.74 6.54
C THR A 207 -3.37 11.99 5.76
N GLY A 208 -4.33 12.71 6.33
CA GLY A 208 -5.67 12.86 5.78
C GLY A 208 -6.54 11.61 5.94
N LEU A 209 -6.08 10.61 6.71
CA LEU A 209 -6.76 9.32 6.86
C LEU A 209 -7.52 9.21 8.19
N CYS A 210 -8.57 8.42 8.17
CA CYS A 210 -9.29 7.95 9.34
C CYS A 210 -8.66 6.64 9.81
N GLU A 211 -8.14 6.60 11.04
CA GLU A 211 -7.41 5.46 11.60
C GLU A 211 -8.20 4.87 12.77
N LYS A 212 -8.21 3.53 12.94
CA LYS A 212 -8.97 2.88 14.01
C LYS A 212 -8.38 3.24 15.38
N ASN A 213 -9.26 3.42 16.36
CA ASN A 213 -8.87 3.49 17.76
C ASN A 213 -8.43 2.10 18.23
N THR A 214 -7.12 1.84 18.33
CA THR A 214 -6.58 0.55 18.79
C THR A 214 -6.61 0.38 20.32
N ASN A 215 -7.12 1.37 21.08
CA ASN A 215 -7.28 1.30 22.53
C ASN A 215 -8.69 1.73 22.97
N PRO A 216 -9.57 0.80 23.40
CA PRO A 216 -10.86 1.12 23.97
C PRO A 216 -10.80 1.26 25.50
N THR A 217 -9.97 2.16 26.06
CA THR A 217 -10.12 2.60 27.48
C THR A 217 -9.46 3.96 27.74
N THR A 218 -10.30 4.89 28.23
CA THR A 218 -10.05 6.09 29.07
C THR A 218 -9.16 7.24 28.56
N ASP A 219 -9.84 8.35 28.19
CA ASP A 219 -9.49 9.78 28.36
C ASP A 219 -8.14 10.35 27.85
N PRO A 220 -8.07 11.68 27.56
CA PRO A 220 -7.11 12.24 26.60
C PRO A 220 -5.71 12.35 27.21
N ILE A 221 -4.84 11.41 26.87
CA ILE A 221 -3.41 11.50 27.13
C ILE A 221 -2.71 11.89 25.83
N GLN A 222 -2.05 13.05 25.87
CA GLN A 222 -1.11 13.52 24.85
C GLN A 222 -0.19 12.38 24.39
N SER A 223 -0.14 12.19 23.07
CA SER A 223 0.76 11.25 22.39
C SER A 223 2.19 11.34 22.92
N PRO A 224 2.80 10.24 23.38
CA PRO A 224 4.21 10.22 23.75
C PRO A 224 5.07 10.25 22.48
N ASN A 225 5.64 11.43 22.18
CA ASN A 225 6.87 11.63 21.38
C ASN A 225 7.09 10.66 20.18
N GLU A 226 6.10 10.52 19.29
CA GLU A 226 6.38 10.09 17.93
C GLU A 226 6.80 11.34 17.14
N VAL A 227 7.95 11.30 16.48
CA VAL A 227 8.53 12.44 15.76
C VAL A 227 7.56 12.88 14.65
N VAL A 228 6.78 13.92 14.94
CA VAL A 228 5.80 14.52 14.04
C VAL A 228 6.50 15.09 12.81
N PRO A 229 6.16 14.67 11.58
CA PRO A 229 6.52 15.41 10.37
C PRO A 229 5.82 16.76 10.37
N VAL A 230 6.55 17.81 10.74
CA VAL A 230 6.07 19.20 10.66
C VAL A 230 5.95 19.58 9.17
N PRO A 231 4.89 20.28 8.73
CA PRO A 231 4.84 20.87 7.39
C PRO A 231 6.03 21.83 7.21
N CYS A 232 6.95 21.50 6.30
CA CYS A 232 8.13 22.33 6.03
C CYS A 232 7.75 23.59 5.22
N THR A 233 8.16 24.78 5.66
CA THR A 233 8.26 25.96 4.77
C THR A 233 9.62 25.93 4.03
N LYS A 234 9.74 26.61 2.88
CA LYS A 234 11.00 26.69 2.08
C LYS A 234 12.22 27.13 2.92
N LYS A 235 12.00 27.86 4.02
CA LYS A 235 13.03 28.44 4.88
C LYS A 235 13.50 27.51 6.01
N GLU A 236 12.71 26.48 6.37
CA GLU A 236 12.93 25.61 7.54
C GLU A 236 13.62 24.27 7.20
N LEU A 237 14.18 24.14 5.99
CA LEU A 237 14.91 22.93 5.60
C LEU A 237 16.35 22.92 6.09
N GLU A 238 16.64 22.00 7.01
CA GLU A 238 17.99 21.53 7.27
C GLU A 238 18.23 20.14 6.64
N LYS A 239 19.42 19.92 6.08
CA LYS A 239 19.86 18.58 5.67
C LYS A 239 20.36 17.80 6.89
N LYS A 240 19.47 17.14 7.64
CA LYS A 240 19.90 16.19 8.68
C LYS A 240 20.05 14.78 8.09
N THR A 241 21.21 14.19 8.39
CA THR A 241 21.73 12.94 7.82
C THR A 241 21.53 11.84 8.83
N LEU A 242 20.89 10.72 8.47
CA LEU A 242 21.00 9.46 9.23
C LEU A 242 20.85 8.28 8.25
N ILE A 243 21.99 7.65 7.94
CA ILE A 243 22.05 6.25 7.50
C ILE A 243 22.93 5.54 8.54
N LEU A 244 22.44 4.43 9.11
CA LEU A 244 23.28 3.47 9.82
C LEU A 244 23.64 2.34 8.84
N ASP A 245 24.77 2.48 8.15
CA ASP A 245 25.37 1.41 7.35
C ASP A 245 26.70 1.04 8.00
N LYS A 246 26.73 -0.12 8.70
CA LYS A 246 27.94 -0.64 9.37
C LYS A 246 28.71 0.42 10.18
N GLY A 247 27.99 1.29 10.89
CA GLY A 247 28.56 2.34 11.73
C GLY A 247 29.16 3.56 11.00
N LYS A 248 28.85 3.78 9.71
CA LYS A 248 29.30 4.96 8.96
C LYS A 248 28.11 5.78 8.44
N GLU A 249 28.19 7.09 8.68
CA GLU A 249 27.21 8.07 8.18
C GLU A 249 27.40 8.33 6.67
N LYS A 250 26.31 8.28 5.89
CA LYS A 250 26.28 8.63 4.45
C LYS A 250 25.29 9.76 4.18
N LYS A 251 25.69 10.75 3.36
CA LYS A 251 24.85 11.90 2.96
C LYS A 251 23.81 11.49 1.92
N VAL A 252 22.52 11.74 2.20
CA VAL A 252 21.39 11.53 1.27
C VAL A 252 20.73 12.86 0.92
N LYS A 253 20.22 13.01 -0.31
CA LYS A 253 19.37 14.13 -0.72
C LYS A 253 17.90 13.70 -0.70
N CYS A 254 17.08 14.38 0.09
CA CYS A 254 15.62 14.23 0.05
C CYS A 254 15.05 14.94 -1.19
N LYS A 255 14.06 14.33 -1.86
CA LYS A 255 13.26 14.97 -2.92
C LYS A 255 11.96 15.51 -2.34
N TYR A 256 11.50 16.66 -2.84
CA TYR A 256 10.26 17.29 -2.40
C TYR A 256 9.50 17.85 -3.61
N ILE A 257 8.17 17.90 -3.54
CA ILE A 257 7.32 18.65 -4.48
C ILE A 257 6.89 19.95 -3.80
N ILE A 258 7.07 21.06 -4.50
CA ILE A 258 6.71 22.42 -4.03
C ILE A 258 5.48 22.87 -4.80
N ARG A 259 4.37 23.20 -4.12
CA ARG A 259 3.19 23.86 -4.70
C ARG A 259 2.80 25.05 -3.82
N GLY A 260 3.11 26.27 -4.27
CA GLY A 260 2.93 27.49 -3.48
C GLY A 260 3.90 27.57 -2.29
N ASP A 261 3.41 28.04 -1.14
CA ASP A 261 4.20 28.13 0.10
C ASP A 261 4.24 26.82 0.92
N LYS A 262 3.49 25.79 0.49
CA LYS A 262 3.41 24.49 1.16
C LYS A 262 4.29 23.46 0.43
N MET A 263 5.16 22.78 1.19
CA MET A 263 5.93 21.63 0.70
C MET A 263 5.35 20.33 1.29
N THR A 264 5.02 19.38 0.42
CA THR A 264 4.65 18.02 0.86
C THR A 264 5.91 17.16 0.91
N GLN A 265 6.20 16.59 2.08
CA GLN A 265 7.33 15.67 2.23
C GLN A 265 7.06 14.40 1.44
N ILE A 266 7.96 14.07 0.52
CA ILE A 266 7.97 12.78 -0.17
C ILE A 266 9.22 12.04 0.30
N ASN A 267 9.04 10.98 1.08
CA ASN A 267 10.15 10.11 1.47
C ASN A 267 10.58 9.27 0.26
N LEU A 268 11.42 9.86 -0.60
CA LEU A 268 12.14 9.15 -1.66
C LEU A 268 13.64 9.42 -1.45
N CYS A 269 14.35 8.42 -0.91
CA CYS A 269 15.80 8.42 -0.82
C CYS A 269 16.39 7.88 -2.14
N GLN A 270 17.32 8.61 -2.76
CA GLN A 270 18.17 8.06 -3.82
C GLN A 270 19.61 7.99 -3.32
N SER A 271 20.23 6.81 -3.40
CA SER A 271 21.68 6.68 -3.18
C SER A 271 22.41 7.36 -4.34
N GLY A 272 23.36 8.23 -4.03
CA GLY A 272 24.14 9.00 -5.02
C GLY A 272 25.19 8.19 -5.78
N THR A 273 25.16 6.86 -5.66
CA THR A 273 26.13 5.95 -6.29
C THR A 273 25.34 4.82 -6.92
N GLY A 274 25.46 4.65 -8.24
CA GLY A 274 24.70 3.70 -9.06
C GLY A 274 24.97 2.21 -8.79
N GLU A 275 25.21 1.82 -7.54
CA GLU A 275 25.29 0.44 -7.09
C GLU A 275 24.00 0.04 -6.36
N LYS A 276 23.42 -1.08 -6.79
CA LYS A 276 22.27 -1.74 -6.16
C LYS A 276 22.71 -2.33 -4.82
N SER A 277 22.14 -1.86 -3.71
CA SER A 277 22.38 -2.34 -2.34
C SER A 277 21.09 -2.11 -1.51
N PRO A 278 20.79 -2.95 -0.49
CA PRO A 278 19.42 -3.21 -0.04
C PRO A 278 18.79 -2.01 0.66
N GLU A 279 17.46 -1.99 0.64
CA GLU A 279 16.58 -0.93 1.10
C GLU A 279 16.92 -0.40 2.50
N PHE A 280 17.34 0.86 2.58
CA PHE A 280 17.44 1.60 3.83
C PHE A 280 16.24 2.54 3.96
N ARG A 281 15.52 2.48 5.09
CA ARG A 281 14.53 3.50 5.47
C ARG A 281 15.27 4.77 5.91
N CYS A 282 15.09 5.88 5.21
CA CYS A 282 15.54 7.19 5.71
C CYS A 282 14.35 8.12 6.00
N THR A 283 14.46 8.85 7.10
CA THR A 283 13.46 9.79 7.59
C THR A 283 14.00 11.22 7.45
N CYS A 284 13.41 12.02 6.57
CA CYS A 284 13.69 13.46 6.53
C CYS A 284 12.87 14.14 7.63
N ILE A 285 13.43 15.11 8.36
CA ILE A 285 12.77 15.78 9.49
C ILE A 285 12.90 17.29 9.29
N CYS A 286 11.82 18.04 9.49
CA CYS A 286 11.84 19.51 9.52
C CYS A 286 12.30 19.98 10.91
N SER A 287 13.27 20.89 11.02
CA SER A 287 13.66 21.51 12.30
C SER A 287 13.59 23.03 12.24
N LYS A 288 12.86 23.64 13.18
CA LYS A 288 12.94 25.07 13.46
C LYS A 288 14.24 25.35 14.25
N PHE A 289 14.97 26.39 13.85
CA PHE A 289 15.96 27.05 14.71
C PHE A 289 15.29 28.15 15.51
#